data_AF-A0AAD6AYU0-F1
#
_entry.id   AF-A0AAD6AYU0-F1
#
_cell.length_a   1.000
_cell.length_b   1.000
_cell.length_c   1.000
_cell.angle_alpha   90.00
_cell.angle_beta   90.00
_cell.angle_gamma   90.00
#
_symmetry.space_group_name_H-M   'P 1'
#
loop_
_entity.id
_entity.type
_entity.pdbx_description
1 polymer ?
#
loop_
_entity_poly.entity_id
_entity_poly.type
_entity_poly.pdbx_seq_one_letter_code
_entity_poly.pdbx_strand_id
1 'polypeptide(L)'
;MPKPINVRVTTMDAELEFAIQPNTTGKQLFDQVVKTVGLREVWFFGLQYTDSKGYITWLKLNKKVTQQDVKKENPLQFKFRAKFFPEDVSEELIQEITQKLFFLQVKEAILNDENYCPPETAVLVASYAVQAKYGDFNKDLHKPGYLASDRLLPQRVLEQHKLTKEQWEDRIQSWHEEHRSLLREDAMMEYLKIAQDLEMYGVNYFEIKNKKGTELWLGVDSLGLNIYEHEDKLSPKIGFPWSEIRNISFNDKKFVIKPIDKKAPDFVFYAPRLRINKRILALCMGNHELYMRRRKPDTIEVQQMKAQAREEKHHKQMERAQLRQIEGQTQRAQKELEEQTRRAVDQMKNQEQL
;
A
#
# COMPACT_ATOMS: atom_id res chain seq x y z
N MET A 1 -21.14 -16.61 31.63
CA MET A 1 -20.87 -15.82 30.40
C MET A 1 -19.95 -16.63 29.51
N PRO A 2 -20.04 -16.54 28.16
CA PRO A 2 -19.10 -17.20 27.27
C PRO A 2 -17.67 -16.71 27.53
N LYS A 3 -16.67 -17.58 27.43
CA LYS A 3 -15.27 -17.18 27.57
C LYS A 3 -14.88 -16.26 26.40
N PRO A 4 -14.23 -15.11 26.66
CA PRO A 4 -13.72 -14.26 25.59
C PRO A 4 -12.63 -14.99 24.80
N ILE A 5 -12.52 -14.67 23.51
CA ILE A 5 -11.54 -15.21 22.59
C ILE A 5 -10.54 -14.10 22.28
N ASN A 6 -9.26 -14.34 22.51
CA ASN A 6 -8.20 -13.38 22.22
C ASN A 6 -7.91 -13.37 20.72
N VAL A 7 -7.73 -12.17 20.18
CA VAL A 7 -7.50 -11.91 18.77
C VAL A 7 -6.34 -10.93 18.65
N ARG A 8 -5.41 -11.22 17.74
CA ARG A 8 -4.36 -10.31 17.32
C ARG A 8 -4.59 -9.91 15.87
N VAL A 9 -4.57 -8.60 15.60
CA VAL A 9 -4.68 -8.02 14.27
C VAL A 9 -3.42 -7.24 13.98
N THR A 10 -2.64 -7.70 13.00
CA THR A 10 -1.42 -7.02 12.55
C THR A 10 -1.75 -6.15 11.34
N THR A 11 -1.60 -4.83 11.47
CA THR A 11 -1.64 -3.88 10.34
C THR A 11 -0.30 -3.91 9.61
N MET A 12 0.05 -2.89 8.83
CA MET A 12 1.39 -2.76 8.27
C MET A 12 2.39 -2.14 9.26
N ASP A 13 1.90 -1.45 10.29
CA ASP A 13 2.69 -0.60 11.19
C ASP A 13 2.38 -0.80 12.68
N ALA A 14 1.44 -1.66 13.03
CA ALA A 14 1.02 -1.91 14.40
C ALA A 14 0.51 -3.35 14.60
N GLU A 15 0.56 -3.82 15.85
CA GLU A 15 -0.16 -4.99 16.32
C GLU A 15 -1.22 -4.56 17.32
N LEU A 16 -2.45 -5.03 17.11
CA LEU A 16 -3.60 -4.71 17.94
C LEU A 16 -4.13 -6.00 18.57
N GLU A 17 -4.35 -5.99 19.89
CA GLU A 17 -4.93 -7.12 20.60
C GLU A 17 -6.32 -6.80 21.12
N PHE A 18 -7.26 -7.70 20.88
CA PHE A 18 -8.66 -7.57 21.26
C PHE A 18 -9.17 -8.86 21.92
N ALA A 19 -10.19 -8.72 22.76
CA ALA A 19 -11.01 -9.84 23.21
C ALA A 19 -12.38 -9.76 22.53
N ILE A 20 -12.76 -10.81 21.80
CA ILE A 20 -14.07 -10.91 21.15
C ILE A 20 -14.95 -11.95 21.84
N GLN A 21 -16.26 -11.81 21.67
CA GLN A 21 -17.22 -12.81 22.13
C GLN A 21 -17.42 -13.88 21.04
N PRO A 22 -17.82 -15.13 21.38
CA PRO A 22 -18.04 -16.18 20.39
C PRO A 22 -19.11 -15.85 19.34
N ASN A 23 -20.00 -14.91 19.63
CA ASN A 23 -21.04 -14.42 18.72
C ASN A 23 -20.60 -13.22 17.87
N THR A 24 -19.39 -12.68 18.07
CA THR A 24 -18.86 -11.53 17.33
C THR A 24 -18.80 -11.82 15.84
N THR A 25 -19.37 -10.91 15.04
CA THR A 25 -19.33 -10.97 13.57
C THR A 25 -18.00 -10.43 13.04
N GLY A 26 -17.66 -10.81 11.81
CA GLY A 26 -16.50 -10.26 11.13
C GLY A 26 -16.59 -8.73 10.99
N LYS A 27 -17.80 -8.19 10.79
CA LYS A 27 -18.03 -6.74 10.74
C LYS A 27 -17.67 -6.07 12.08
N GLN A 28 -18.12 -6.62 13.21
CA GLN A 28 -17.82 -6.05 14.52
C GLN A 28 -16.32 -6.02 14.81
N LEU A 29 -15.59 -7.10 14.50
CA LEU A 29 -14.13 -7.13 14.64
C LEU A 29 -13.46 -6.11 13.69
N PHE A 30 -13.89 -6.06 12.43
CA PHE A 30 -13.35 -5.12 11.45
C PHE A 30 -13.60 -3.65 11.86
N ASP A 31 -14.82 -3.32 12.30
CA ASP A 31 -15.18 -1.98 12.77
C ASP A 31 -14.32 -1.56 13.97
N GLN A 32 -14.01 -2.50 14.88
CA GLN A 32 -13.12 -2.24 16.02
C GLN A 32 -11.69 -1.92 15.58
N VAL A 33 -11.17 -2.62 14.58
CA VAL A 33 -9.84 -2.37 14.01
C VAL A 33 -9.79 -1.00 13.36
N VAL A 34 -10.70 -0.69 12.45
CA VAL A 34 -10.68 0.58 11.70
C VAL A 34 -10.92 1.79 12.60
N LYS A 35 -11.75 1.66 13.64
CA LYS A 35 -11.94 2.69 14.66
C LYS A 35 -10.67 2.94 15.48
N THR A 36 -9.94 1.88 15.84
CA THR A 36 -8.68 1.98 16.60
C THR A 36 -7.58 2.64 15.78
N VAL A 37 -7.52 2.33 14.48
CA VAL A 37 -6.55 2.89 13.53
C VAL A 37 -6.93 4.31 13.07
N GLY A 38 -8.20 4.71 13.19
CA GLY A 38 -8.71 6.00 12.70
C GLY A 38 -8.99 6.04 11.19
N LEU A 39 -9.27 4.87 10.59
CA LEU A 39 -9.48 4.71 9.15
C LEU A 39 -10.97 4.73 8.79
N ARG A 40 -11.35 5.60 7.84
CA ARG A 40 -12.72 5.74 7.33
C ARG A 40 -12.90 5.17 5.92
N GLU A 41 -11.82 5.08 5.14
CA GLU A 41 -11.81 4.51 3.78
C GLU A 41 -11.85 2.97 3.78
N VAL A 42 -12.81 2.43 4.53
CA VAL A 42 -12.90 1.01 4.88
C VAL A 42 -13.08 0.08 3.68
N TRP A 43 -13.56 0.61 2.55
CA TRP A 43 -13.90 -0.16 1.36
C TRP A 43 -12.70 -0.78 0.65
N PHE A 44 -11.48 -0.31 0.92
CA PHE A 44 -10.27 -0.92 0.40
C PHE A 44 -9.80 -2.13 1.21
N PHE A 45 -10.17 -2.23 2.48
CA PHE A 45 -9.50 -3.12 3.43
C PHE A 45 -10.31 -4.36 3.78
N GLY A 46 -9.61 -5.36 4.31
CA GLY A 46 -10.21 -6.54 4.91
C GLY A 46 -9.28 -7.18 5.94
N LEU A 47 -9.78 -8.24 6.58
CA LEU A 47 -9.00 -9.08 7.49
C LEU A 47 -8.67 -10.39 6.80
N GLN A 48 -7.39 -10.66 6.59
CA GLN A 48 -6.89 -11.97 6.16
C GLN A 48 -6.61 -12.85 7.37
N TYR A 49 -6.83 -14.15 7.24
CA TYR A 49 -6.44 -15.16 8.22
C TYR A 49 -6.03 -16.44 7.50
N THR A 50 -5.35 -17.32 8.23
CA THR A 50 -5.04 -18.67 7.76
C THR A 50 -6.16 -19.62 8.21
N ASP A 51 -6.76 -20.34 7.28
CA ASP A 51 -7.79 -21.34 7.59
C ASP A 51 -7.19 -22.62 8.22
N SER A 52 -8.04 -23.54 8.68
CA SER A 52 -7.60 -24.83 9.26
C SER A 52 -6.74 -25.68 8.32
N LYS A 53 -6.78 -25.41 7.01
CA LYS A 53 -6.06 -26.13 5.96
C LYS A 53 -4.81 -25.38 5.49
N GLY A 54 -4.43 -24.28 6.14
CA GLY A 54 -3.23 -23.51 5.84
C GLY A 54 -3.39 -22.48 4.72
N TYR A 55 -4.62 -22.19 4.26
CA TYR A 55 -4.83 -21.24 3.16
C TYR A 55 -5.19 -19.85 3.67
N ILE A 56 -4.61 -18.84 3.04
CA ILE A 56 -4.94 -17.44 3.28
C ILE A 56 -6.35 -17.15 2.75
N THR A 57 -7.21 -16.66 3.63
CA THR A 57 -8.62 -16.38 3.37
C THR A 57 -9.02 -15.02 3.93
N TRP A 58 -9.95 -14.34 3.26
CA TRP A 58 -10.53 -13.09 3.75
C TRP A 58 -11.75 -13.37 4.64
N LEU A 59 -11.78 -12.74 5.82
CA LEU A 59 -12.89 -12.80 6.74
C LEU A 59 -14.15 -12.19 6.12
N LYS A 60 -15.25 -12.91 6.18
CA LYS A 60 -16.57 -12.44 5.75
C LYS A 60 -17.19 -11.62 6.86
N LEU A 61 -17.52 -10.36 6.56
CA LEU A 61 -18.05 -9.41 7.54
C LEU A 61 -19.44 -9.82 8.06
N ASN A 62 -20.26 -10.45 7.21
CA ASN A 62 -21.63 -10.86 7.54
C ASN A 62 -21.73 -12.22 8.26
N LYS A 63 -20.62 -12.82 8.70
CA LYS A 63 -20.60 -14.10 9.42
C LYS A 63 -19.86 -13.96 10.76
N LYS A 64 -20.19 -14.84 11.71
CA LYS A 64 -19.45 -14.95 12.98
C LYS A 64 -17.99 -15.32 12.73
N VAL A 65 -17.05 -14.72 13.45
CA VAL A 65 -15.61 -15.02 13.31
C VAL A 65 -15.33 -16.51 13.55
N THR A 66 -15.96 -17.07 14.58
CA THR A 66 -15.83 -18.47 15.00
C THR A 66 -16.40 -19.48 14.00
N GLN A 67 -17.23 -19.05 13.04
CA GLN A 67 -17.88 -19.93 12.05
C GLN A 67 -17.20 -19.89 10.68
N GLN A 68 -15.95 -19.41 10.61
CA GLN A 68 -15.22 -19.22 9.35
C GLN A 68 -13.96 -20.07 9.24
N ASP A 69 -13.84 -21.13 10.03
CA ASP A 69 -12.73 -22.09 9.95
C ASP A 69 -11.35 -21.44 10.12
N VAL A 70 -11.28 -20.41 10.97
CA VAL A 70 -10.02 -19.76 11.35
C VAL A 70 -9.15 -20.78 12.07
N LYS A 71 -7.85 -20.83 11.73
CA LYS A 71 -6.88 -21.69 12.42
C LYS A 71 -6.96 -21.45 13.93
N LYS A 72 -7.14 -22.53 14.69
CA LYS A 72 -7.39 -22.48 16.14
C LYS A 72 -6.08 -22.23 16.89
N GLU A 73 -5.74 -20.97 17.03
CA GLU A 73 -4.58 -20.48 17.79
C GLU A 73 -5.04 -19.52 18.90
N ASN A 74 -4.18 -19.27 19.89
CA ASN A 74 -4.43 -18.29 20.94
C ASN A 74 -3.23 -17.34 21.04
N PRO A 75 -3.36 -16.05 20.64
CA PRO A 75 -4.56 -15.44 20.06
C PRO A 75 -4.85 -15.89 18.62
N LEU A 76 -6.09 -15.72 18.16
CA LEU A 76 -6.43 -15.86 16.74
C LEU A 76 -5.71 -14.78 15.94
N GLN A 77 -5.05 -15.16 14.84
CA GLN A 77 -4.21 -14.27 14.05
C GLN A 77 -4.95 -13.73 12.81
N PHE A 78 -4.97 -12.40 12.67
CA PHE A 78 -5.47 -11.72 11.49
C PHE A 78 -4.48 -10.68 10.97
N LYS A 79 -4.46 -10.47 9.65
CA LYS A 79 -3.74 -9.37 9.01
C LYS A 79 -4.75 -8.37 8.45
N PHE A 80 -4.65 -7.11 8.85
CA PHE A 80 -5.41 -6.02 8.24
C PHE A 80 -4.66 -5.54 7.00
N ARG A 81 -5.24 -5.74 5.81
CA ARG A 81 -4.59 -5.51 4.51
C ARG A 81 -5.56 -4.88 3.52
N ALA A 82 -5.02 -4.11 2.59
CA ALA A 82 -5.76 -3.67 1.41
C ALA A 82 -6.09 -4.90 0.55
N LYS A 83 -7.38 -5.07 0.28
CA LYS A 83 -7.97 -6.12 -0.54
C LYS A 83 -8.28 -5.62 -1.95
N PHE A 84 -8.69 -4.36 -2.05
CA PHE A 84 -9.03 -3.69 -3.30
C PHE A 84 -8.14 -2.47 -3.44
N PHE A 85 -7.67 -2.21 -4.65
CA PHE A 85 -6.77 -1.11 -4.96
C PHE A 85 -7.53 0.03 -5.68
N PRO A 86 -7.09 1.28 -5.54
CA PRO A 86 -7.62 2.39 -6.32
C PRO A 86 -7.31 2.23 -7.82
N GLU A 87 -8.09 2.89 -8.67
CA GLU A 87 -7.74 3.15 -10.09
C GLU A 87 -6.69 4.27 -10.18
N ASP A 88 -6.76 5.28 -9.30
CA ASP A 88 -5.74 6.33 -9.16
C ASP A 88 -5.49 6.63 -7.68
N VAL A 89 -4.26 6.38 -7.22
CA VAL A 89 -3.87 6.59 -5.81
C VAL A 89 -4.00 8.05 -5.36
N SER A 90 -3.78 9.01 -6.26
CA SER A 90 -3.73 10.43 -5.94
C SER A 90 -5.13 11.04 -5.77
N GLU A 91 -6.11 10.51 -6.49
CA GLU A 91 -7.51 10.96 -6.44
C GLU A 91 -8.35 10.20 -5.39
N GLU A 92 -8.00 8.94 -5.11
CA GLU A 92 -8.82 8.05 -4.28
C GLU A 92 -8.34 7.88 -2.84
N LEU A 93 -7.03 8.01 -2.55
CA LEU A 93 -6.51 7.82 -1.19
C LEU A 93 -6.54 9.14 -0.42
N ILE A 94 -7.57 9.31 0.40
CA ILE A 94 -7.90 10.61 1.01
C ILE A 94 -7.13 10.84 2.30
N GLN A 95 -7.13 9.87 3.23
CA GLN A 95 -6.53 10.02 4.55
C GLN A 95 -5.06 9.57 4.54
N GLU A 96 -4.22 10.27 5.32
CA GLU A 96 -2.80 9.92 5.49
C GLU A 96 -2.60 8.49 6.00
N ILE A 97 -3.47 8.02 6.92
CA ILE A 97 -3.39 6.64 7.42
C ILE A 97 -3.64 5.62 6.31
N THR A 98 -4.56 5.90 5.39
CA THR A 98 -4.84 5.04 4.25
C THR A 98 -3.64 5.02 3.30
N GLN A 99 -3.09 6.19 2.95
CA GLN A 99 -1.90 6.33 2.13
C GLN A 99 -0.72 5.56 2.72
N LYS A 100 -0.47 5.71 4.03
CA LYS A 100 0.60 5.01 4.75
C LYS A 100 0.44 3.48 4.68
N LEU A 101 -0.76 2.97 4.92
CA LEU A 101 -1.00 1.52 4.90
C LEU A 101 -0.84 0.93 3.49
N PHE A 102 -1.31 1.65 2.46
CA PHE A 102 -1.06 1.26 1.06
C PHE A 102 0.43 1.30 0.72
N PHE A 103 1.12 2.40 1.03
CA PHE A 103 2.55 2.55 0.80
C PHE A 103 3.34 1.40 1.40
N LEU A 104 3.10 1.07 2.68
CA LEU A 104 3.81 -0.01 3.34
C LEU A 104 3.51 -1.37 2.70
N GLN A 105 2.25 -1.64 2.35
CA GLN A 105 1.86 -2.92 1.75
C GLN A 105 2.46 -3.09 0.34
N VAL A 106 2.41 -2.05 -0.49
CA VAL A 106 2.98 -2.07 -1.85
C VAL A 106 4.50 -2.17 -1.79
N LYS A 107 5.13 -1.45 -0.86
CA LYS A 107 6.57 -1.57 -0.61
C LYS A 107 6.97 -2.98 -0.19
N GLU A 108 6.21 -3.62 0.71
CA GLU A 108 6.44 -5.02 1.08
C GLU A 108 6.32 -5.95 -0.13
N ALA A 109 5.30 -5.76 -0.97
CA ALA A 109 5.08 -6.56 -2.19
C ALA A 109 6.23 -6.41 -3.21
N ILE A 110 6.72 -5.20 -3.45
CA ILE A 110 7.87 -4.95 -4.34
C ILE A 110 9.13 -5.60 -3.77
N LEU A 111 9.44 -5.38 -2.48
CA LEU A 111 10.65 -5.90 -1.86
C LEU A 111 10.69 -7.44 -1.81
N ASN A 112 9.52 -8.09 -1.71
CA ASN A 112 9.37 -9.54 -1.71
C ASN A 112 9.28 -10.16 -3.13
N ASP A 113 9.46 -9.36 -4.20
CA ASP A 113 9.28 -9.79 -5.59
C ASP A 113 7.87 -10.37 -5.87
N GLU A 114 6.85 -9.99 -5.07
CA GLU A 114 5.43 -10.30 -5.37
C GLU A 114 4.92 -9.44 -6.52
N ASN A 115 5.36 -8.19 -6.58
CA ASN A 115 5.19 -7.29 -7.71
C ASN A 115 6.53 -7.10 -8.39
N TYR A 116 6.62 -7.48 -9.66
CA TYR A 116 7.81 -7.20 -10.46
C TYR A 116 8.05 -5.68 -10.54
N CYS A 117 9.29 -5.28 -10.29
CA CYS A 117 9.72 -3.89 -10.37
C CYS A 117 11.10 -3.87 -11.05
N PRO A 118 11.25 -3.16 -12.19
CA PRO A 118 12.53 -3.13 -12.89
C PRO A 118 13.58 -2.33 -12.10
N PRO A 119 14.89 -2.60 -12.28
CA PRO A 119 15.96 -2.07 -11.42
C PRO A 119 15.97 -0.54 -11.27
N GLU A 120 15.79 0.20 -12.36
CA GLU A 120 15.77 1.66 -12.36
C GLU A 120 14.59 2.22 -11.55
N THR A 121 13.42 1.59 -11.69
CA THR A 121 12.24 1.96 -10.90
C THR A 121 12.43 1.59 -9.43
N ALA A 122 13.03 0.41 -9.15
CA ALA A 122 13.31 -0.04 -7.78
C ALA A 122 14.21 0.95 -7.01
N VAL A 123 15.25 1.48 -7.66
CA VAL A 123 16.13 2.51 -7.07
C VAL A 123 15.36 3.80 -6.80
N LEU A 124 14.53 4.25 -7.76
CA LEU A 124 13.75 5.48 -7.60
C LEU A 124 12.74 5.35 -6.46
N VAL A 125 11.95 4.28 -6.40
CA VAL A 125 10.98 4.08 -5.31
C VAL A 125 11.69 3.84 -3.97
N ALA A 126 12.88 3.23 -3.95
CA ALA A 126 13.70 3.15 -2.73
C ALA A 126 14.09 4.54 -2.20
N SER A 127 14.44 5.48 -3.07
CA SER A 127 14.78 6.86 -2.66
C SER A 127 13.59 7.59 -2.02
N TYR A 128 12.37 7.42 -2.55
CA TYR A 128 11.15 7.94 -1.92
C TYR A 128 10.86 7.27 -0.58
N ALA A 129 11.11 5.96 -0.46
CA ALA A 129 10.96 5.25 0.82
C ALA A 129 11.95 5.75 1.88
N VAL A 130 13.17 6.11 1.48
CA VAL A 130 14.17 6.75 2.35
C VAL A 130 13.70 8.14 2.78
N GLN A 131 13.23 8.97 1.85
CA GLN A 131 12.66 10.29 2.17
C GLN A 131 11.46 10.18 3.12
N ALA A 132 10.56 9.21 2.91
CA ALA A 132 9.41 8.97 3.78
C ALA A 132 9.83 8.55 5.20
N LYS A 133 10.95 7.83 5.35
CA LYS A 133 11.45 7.34 6.64
C LYS A 133 12.29 8.38 7.38
N TYR A 134 13.26 8.99 6.71
CA TYR A 134 14.27 9.86 7.33
C TYR A 134 13.94 11.35 7.19
N GLY A 135 13.12 11.75 6.22
CA GLY A 135 12.96 13.15 5.82
C GLY A 135 14.20 13.64 5.05
N ASP A 136 14.35 14.96 4.92
CA ASP A 136 15.41 15.56 4.09
C ASP A 136 16.81 15.05 4.39
N PHE A 137 17.59 14.79 3.34
CA PHE A 137 19.00 14.43 3.50
C PHE A 137 19.82 15.55 4.16
N ASN A 138 20.58 15.20 5.19
CA ASN A 138 21.52 16.08 5.87
C ASN A 138 22.91 15.41 5.94
N LYS A 139 23.93 16.04 5.34
CA LYS A 139 25.32 15.54 5.29
C LYS A 139 25.97 15.34 6.65
N ASP A 140 25.51 16.05 7.68
CA ASP A 140 26.04 15.95 9.03
C ASP A 140 25.46 14.76 9.79
N LEU A 141 24.21 14.40 9.51
CA LEU A 141 23.50 13.29 10.16
C LEU A 141 23.61 11.98 9.38
N HIS A 142 23.49 12.05 8.05
CA HIS A 142 23.48 10.89 7.16
C HIS A 142 24.89 10.63 6.62
N LYS A 143 25.74 10.04 7.46
CA LYS A 143 27.07 9.57 7.07
C LYS A 143 26.98 8.29 6.22
N PRO A 144 28.04 7.94 5.44
CA PRO A 144 28.06 6.69 4.67
C PRO A 144 27.70 5.48 5.53
N GLY A 145 26.85 4.60 5.00
CA GLY A 145 26.31 3.45 5.73
C GLY A 145 25.02 3.71 6.52
N TYR A 146 24.44 4.92 6.50
CA TYR A 146 23.18 5.21 7.22
C TYR A 146 21.99 4.37 6.72
N LEU A 147 22.09 3.80 5.50
CA LEU A 147 21.08 2.92 4.90
C LEU A 147 21.38 1.42 5.11
N ALA A 148 22.48 1.07 5.77
CA ALA A 148 22.95 -0.32 5.82
C ALA A 148 21.99 -1.28 6.54
N SER A 149 21.14 -0.81 7.45
CA SER A 149 20.14 -1.67 8.10
C SER A 149 18.85 -1.83 7.29
N ASP A 150 18.66 -1.07 6.22
CA ASP A 150 17.40 -1.01 5.50
C ASP A 150 17.34 -2.01 4.34
N ARG A 151 16.20 -2.71 4.24
CA ARG A 151 15.85 -3.49 3.06
C ARG A 151 15.18 -2.55 2.05
N LEU A 152 15.97 -2.07 1.08
CA LEU A 152 15.55 -1.05 0.11
C LEU A 152 15.28 -1.57 -1.29
N LEU A 153 15.90 -2.68 -1.69
CA LEU A 153 15.77 -3.25 -3.03
C LEU A 153 15.31 -4.72 -2.97
N PRO A 154 14.59 -5.21 -4.00
CA PRO A 154 14.28 -6.63 -4.16
C PRO A 154 15.56 -7.46 -4.32
N GLN A 155 15.54 -8.71 -3.84
CA GLN A 155 16.72 -9.59 -3.88
C GLN A 155 17.18 -9.82 -5.33
N ARG A 156 16.23 -10.00 -6.26
CA ARG A 156 16.53 -10.14 -7.68
C ARG A 156 17.33 -8.98 -8.25
N VAL A 157 17.01 -7.73 -7.89
CA VAL A 157 17.72 -6.53 -8.39
C VAL A 157 19.15 -6.51 -7.85
N LEU A 158 19.34 -6.88 -6.58
CA LEU A 158 20.67 -6.95 -5.98
C LEU A 158 21.56 -8.01 -6.65
N GLU A 159 20.98 -9.16 -7.03
CA GLU A 159 21.70 -10.28 -7.65
C GLU A 159 22.00 -10.09 -9.14
N GLN A 160 21.14 -9.35 -9.87
CA GLN A 160 21.28 -9.12 -11.31
C GLN A 160 22.44 -8.17 -11.67
N HIS A 161 22.89 -7.34 -10.73
CA HIS A 161 23.94 -6.36 -10.96
C HIS A 161 25.19 -6.65 -10.13
N LYS A 162 26.37 -6.40 -10.70
CA LYS A 162 27.66 -6.54 -10.00
C LYS A 162 28.00 -5.29 -9.17
N LEU A 163 27.04 -4.80 -8.39
CA LEU A 163 27.22 -3.64 -7.52
C LEU A 163 27.36 -4.07 -6.07
N THR A 164 28.26 -3.44 -5.33
CA THR A 164 28.36 -3.62 -3.89
C THR A 164 27.17 -2.95 -3.20
N LYS A 165 26.92 -3.33 -1.94
CA LYS A 165 25.88 -2.69 -1.13
C LYS A 165 26.09 -1.19 -1.00
N GLU A 166 27.33 -0.75 -0.78
CA GLU A 166 27.71 0.67 -0.71
C GLU A 166 27.39 1.40 -2.01
N GLN A 167 27.68 0.80 -3.18
CA GLN A 167 27.35 1.40 -4.48
C GLN A 167 25.84 1.55 -4.70
N TRP A 168 25.02 0.64 -4.16
CA TRP A 168 23.57 0.79 -4.18
C TRP A 168 23.11 1.91 -3.25
N GLU A 169 23.69 2.00 -2.05
CA GLU A 169 23.41 3.08 -1.09
C GLU A 169 23.74 4.45 -1.70
N ASP A 170 24.89 4.60 -2.36
CA ASP A 170 25.28 5.84 -3.04
C ASP A 170 24.28 6.26 -4.13
N ARG A 171 23.78 5.30 -4.91
CA ARG A 171 22.77 5.57 -5.95
C ARG A 171 21.45 6.02 -5.34
N ILE A 172 20.99 5.35 -4.30
CA ILE A 172 19.74 5.70 -3.60
C ILE A 172 19.89 7.05 -2.90
N GLN A 173 21.03 7.31 -2.25
CA GLN A 173 21.33 8.58 -1.61
C GLN A 173 21.33 9.73 -2.63
N SER A 174 21.92 9.53 -3.80
CA SER A 174 21.95 10.56 -4.85
C SER A 174 20.53 11.03 -5.21
N TRP A 175 19.59 10.09 -5.31
CA TRP A 175 18.16 10.43 -5.50
C TRP A 175 17.49 11.01 -4.24
N HIS A 176 17.85 10.54 -3.05
CA HIS A 176 17.35 11.08 -1.79
C HIS A 176 17.71 12.57 -1.62
N GLU A 177 18.89 12.99 -2.08
CA GLU A 177 19.32 14.41 -2.08
C GLU A 177 18.40 15.30 -2.94
N GLU A 178 17.89 14.77 -4.06
CA GLU A 178 16.97 15.48 -4.96
C GLU A 178 15.56 15.68 -4.36
N HIS A 179 15.16 14.85 -3.39
CA HIS A 179 13.84 14.93 -2.74
C HIS A 179 13.76 15.96 -1.62
N ARG A 180 14.76 16.84 -1.50
CA ARG A 180 14.82 17.82 -0.43
C ARG A 180 13.55 18.68 -0.36
N SER A 181 13.06 18.90 0.85
CA SER A 181 11.81 19.58 1.20
C SER A 181 10.53 18.79 0.96
N LEU A 182 10.58 17.62 0.30
CA LEU A 182 9.42 16.78 0.09
C LEU A 182 8.91 16.24 1.44
N LEU A 183 7.60 16.37 1.68
CA LEU A 183 7.00 15.84 2.90
C LEU A 183 7.02 14.31 2.91
N ARG A 184 6.96 13.71 4.09
CA ARG A 184 6.93 12.24 4.22
C ARG A 184 5.68 11.68 3.56
N GLU A 185 4.55 12.35 3.74
CA GLU A 185 3.26 11.99 3.15
C GLU A 185 3.28 12.12 1.63
N ASP A 186 3.85 13.21 1.11
CA ASP A 186 3.99 13.39 -0.33
C ASP A 186 4.99 12.38 -0.93
N ALA A 187 6.07 12.03 -0.23
CA ALA A 187 7.00 10.97 -0.65
C ALA A 187 6.33 9.58 -0.71
N MET A 188 5.46 9.26 0.25
CA MET A 188 4.64 8.03 0.21
C MET A 188 3.68 8.06 -0.99
N MET A 189 3.09 9.21 -1.30
CA MET A 189 2.21 9.37 -2.45
C MET A 189 2.97 9.23 -3.79
N GLU A 190 4.13 9.87 -3.95
CA GLU A 190 4.95 9.73 -5.15
C GLU A 190 5.46 8.30 -5.34
N TYR A 191 5.82 7.61 -4.25
CA TYR A 191 6.11 6.16 -4.30
C TYR A 191 4.94 5.38 -4.92
N LEU A 192 3.71 5.62 -4.43
CA LEU A 192 2.52 4.92 -4.88
C LEU A 192 2.14 5.28 -6.32
N LYS A 193 2.33 6.53 -6.74
CA LYS A 193 2.08 6.97 -8.13
C LYS A 193 2.99 6.28 -9.14
N ILE A 194 4.23 5.99 -8.76
CA ILE A 194 5.14 5.21 -9.61
C ILE A 194 4.77 3.73 -9.55
N ALA A 195 4.49 3.21 -8.35
CA ALA A 195 4.21 1.79 -8.17
C ALA A 195 2.88 1.34 -8.81
N GLN A 196 1.88 2.23 -8.94
CA GLN A 196 0.60 1.89 -9.56
C GLN A 196 0.70 1.58 -11.06
N ASP A 197 1.75 2.07 -11.72
CA ASP A 197 1.99 1.84 -13.14
C ASP A 197 2.72 0.51 -13.43
N LEU A 198 3.16 -0.21 -12.38
CA LEU A 198 3.76 -1.54 -12.53
C LEU A 198 2.70 -2.56 -12.99
N GLU A 199 3.06 -3.45 -13.91
CA GLU A 199 2.11 -4.35 -14.58
C GLU A 199 1.41 -5.33 -13.63
N MET A 200 2.06 -5.66 -12.50
CA MET A 200 1.53 -6.57 -11.49
C MET A 200 0.80 -5.86 -10.34
N TYR A 201 0.81 -4.53 -10.32
CA TYR A 201 0.23 -3.74 -9.22
C TYR A 201 -1.28 -3.99 -9.09
N GLY A 202 -1.71 -4.35 -7.87
CA GLY A 202 -3.13 -4.57 -7.58
C GLY A 202 -3.75 -5.81 -8.25
N VAL A 203 -2.97 -6.61 -8.99
CA VAL A 203 -3.48 -7.77 -9.73
C VAL A 203 -3.52 -9.02 -8.83
N ASN A 204 -4.70 -9.62 -8.72
CA ASN A 204 -4.87 -10.91 -8.05
C ASN A 204 -4.81 -12.05 -9.08
N TYR A 205 -3.72 -12.82 -9.07
CA TYR A 205 -3.52 -13.92 -10.02
C TYR A 205 -4.14 -15.25 -9.55
N PHE A 206 -4.78 -15.95 -10.48
CA PHE A 206 -5.35 -17.28 -10.28
C PHE A 206 -5.01 -18.21 -11.43
N GLU A 207 -4.54 -19.41 -11.10
CA GLU A 207 -4.35 -20.49 -12.09
C GLU A 207 -5.71 -20.97 -12.61
N ILE A 208 -5.87 -20.94 -13.93
CA ILE A 208 -7.06 -21.37 -14.63
C ILE A 208 -6.71 -22.21 -15.86
N LYS A 209 -7.70 -22.92 -16.39
CA LYS A 209 -7.59 -23.61 -17.68
C LYS A 209 -8.70 -23.20 -18.62
N ASN A 210 -8.41 -23.07 -19.91
CA ASN A 210 -9.44 -22.88 -20.93
C ASN A 210 -10.17 -24.21 -21.26
N LYS A 211 -11.13 -24.19 -22.18
CA LYS A 211 -11.84 -25.42 -22.63
C LYS A 211 -10.93 -26.48 -23.24
N LYS A 212 -9.79 -26.10 -23.81
CA LYS A 212 -8.79 -27.01 -24.41
C LYS A 212 -7.80 -27.57 -23.37
N GLY A 213 -7.87 -27.12 -22.11
CA GLY A 213 -6.96 -27.55 -21.05
C GLY A 213 -5.65 -26.78 -20.97
N THR A 214 -5.46 -25.72 -21.78
CA THR A 214 -4.28 -24.85 -21.70
C THR A 214 -4.23 -24.15 -20.36
N GLU A 215 -3.08 -24.16 -19.72
CA GLU A 215 -2.82 -23.49 -18.44
C GLU A 215 -2.61 -21.99 -18.68
N LEU A 216 -3.29 -21.17 -17.89
CA LEU A 216 -3.32 -19.72 -18.03
C LEU A 216 -3.43 -19.08 -16.64
N TRP A 217 -3.14 -17.78 -16.56
CA TRP A 217 -3.47 -16.97 -15.39
C TRP A 217 -4.67 -16.09 -15.67
N LEU A 218 -5.56 -16.00 -14.68
CA LEU A 218 -6.56 -14.94 -14.58
C LEU A 218 -6.04 -13.88 -13.61
N GLY A 219 -5.91 -12.63 -14.05
CA GLY A 219 -5.75 -11.46 -13.20
C GLY A 219 -7.09 -10.81 -12.91
N VAL A 220 -7.31 -10.44 -11.66
CA VAL A 220 -8.47 -9.64 -11.21
C VAL A 220 -7.94 -8.38 -10.54
N ASP A 221 -8.28 -7.22 -11.08
CA ASP A 221 -7.81 -5.91 -10.62
C ASP A 221 -8.95 -4.87 -10.58
N SER A 222 -8.61 -3.61 -10.32
CA SER A 222 -9.56 -2.50 -10.23
C SER A 222 -10.17 -2.10 -11.58
N LEU A 223 -9.54 -2.46 -12.71
CA LEU A 223 -9.94 -2.09 -14.07
C LEU A 223 -10.77 -3.16 -14.77
N GLY A 224 -10.50 -4.44 -14.47
CA GLY A 224 -11.23 -5.55 -15.08
C GLY A 224 -10.68 -6.93 -14.77
N LEU A 225 -10.81 -7.79 -15.77
CA LEU A 225 -10.28 -9.15 -15.79
C LEU A 225 -9.28 -9.30 -16.92
N ASN A 226 -8.15 -9.91 -16.63
CA ASN A 226 -7.08 -10.10 -17.59
C ASN A 226 -6.68 -11.58 -17.69
N ILE A 227 -6.36 -12.05 -18.89
CA ILE A 227 -5.89 -13.41 -19.16
C ILE A 227 -4.44 -13.34 -19.62
N TYR A 228 -3.60 -14.11 -18.96
CA TYR A 228 -2.18 -14.17 -19.25
C TYR A 228 -1.76 -15.59 -19.62
N GLU A 229 -0.68 -15.69 -20.41
CA GLU A 229 0.01 -16.96 -20.65
C GLU A 229 0.66 -17.45 -19.36
N HIS A 230 0.88 -18.76 -19.26
CA HIS A 230 1.38 -19.35 -18.01
C HIS A 230 2.78 -18.84 -17.65
N GLU A 231 3.62 -18.57 -18.66
CA GLU A 231 5.01 -18.13 -18.54
C GLU A 231 5.19 -16.62 -18.37
N ASP A 232 4.16 -15.79 -18.62
CA ASP A 232 4.25 -14.32 -18.58
C ASP A 232 3.07 -13.73 -17.79
N LYS A 233 3.33 -13.21 -16.60
CA LYS A 233 2.34 -12.52 -15.74
C LYS A 233 2.31 -11.00 -15.94
N LEU A 234 3.22 -10.45 -16.74
CA LEU A 234 3.35 -9.01 -16.97
C LEU A 234 2.42 -8.57 -18.11
N SER A 235 2.40 -9.33 -19.22
CA SER A 235 1.69 -8.92 -20.43
C SER A 235 0.36 -9.67 -20.60
N PRO A 236 -0.81 -9.04 -20.34
CA PRO A 236 -2.09 -9.69 -20.59
C PRO A 236 -2.33 -9.88 -22.10
N LYS A 237 -2.85 -11.05 -22.48
CA LYS A 237 -3.24 -11.35 -23.87
C LYS A 237 -4.68 -10.95 -24.19
N ILE A 238 -5.57 -11.03 -23.21
CA ILE A 238 -6.99 -10.71 -23.34
C ILE A 238 -7.41 -9.94 -22.10
N GLY A 239 -8.07 -8.80 -22.29
CA GLY A 239 -8.65 -7.99 -21.22
C GLY A 239 -10.16 -7.85 -21.36
N PHE A 240 -10.86 -7.82 -20.23
CA PHE A 240 -12.28 -7.55 -20.12
C PHE A 240 -12.48 -6.41 -19.10
N PRO A 241 -12.64 -5.16 -19.56
CA PRO A 241 -12.97 -4.05 -18.69
C PRO A 241 -14.26 -4.31 -17.92
N TRP A 242 -14.38 -3.81 -16.69
CA TRP A 242 -15.61 -3.98 -15.91
C TRP A 242 -16.86 -3.46 -16.63
N SER A 243 -16.74 -2.40 -17.44
CA SER A 243 -17.83 -1.86 -18.28
C SER A 243 -18.33 -2.81 -19.35
N GLU A 244 -17.60 -3.86 -19.70
CA GLU A 244 -17.99 -4.82 -20.74
C GLU A 244 -18.59 -6.11 -20.16
N ILE A 245 -18.61 -6.25 -18.83
CA ILE A 245 -19.06 -7.46 -18.16
C ILE A 245 -20.49 -7.28 -17.66
N ARG A 246 -21.41 -8.11 -18.16
CA ARG A 246 -22.82 -8.10 -17.71
C ARG A 246 -23.04 -8.95 -16.48
N ASN A 247 -22.46 -10.15 -16.46
CA ASN A 247 -22.72 -11.12 -15.42
C ASN A 247 -21.54 -12.08 -15.27
N ILE A 248 -21.25 -12.44 -14.02
CA ILE A 248 -20.23 -13.42 -13.66
C ILE A 248 -20.87 -14.49 -12.80
N SER A 249 -20.59 -15.76 -13.13
CA SER A 249 -21.14 -16.90 -12.39
C SER A 249 -20.21 -18.10 -12.48
N PHE A 250 -20.37 -19.05 -11.56
CA PHE A 250 -19.66 -20.33 -11.63
C PHE A 250 -20.56 -21.48 -11.21
N ASN A 251 -20.27 -22.67 -11.73
CA ASN A 251 -20.84 -23.93 -11.28
C ASN A 251 -19.71 -24.95 -11.10
N ASP A 252 -19.52 -25.42 -9.87
CA ASP A 252 -18.39 -26.22 -9.44
C ASP A 252 -17.03 -25.64 -9.88
N LYS A 253 -16.34 -26.28 -10.84
CA LYS A 253 -15.06 -25.82 -11.39
C LYS A 253 -15.21 -24.84 -12.57
N LYS A 254 -16.36 -24.83 -13.24
CA LYS A 254 -16.61 -24.03 -14.45
C LYS A 254 -17.00 -22.60 -14.06
N PHE A 255 -16.28 -21.62 -14.61
CA PHE A 255 -16.55 -20.19 -14.43
C PHE A 255 -16.97 -19.58 -15.76
N VAL A 256 -17.95 -18.69 -15.74
CA VAL A 256 -18.56 -18.08 -16.93
C VAL A 256 -18.66 -16.58 -16.75
N ILE A 257 -18.06 -15.85 -17.69
CA ILE A 257 -18.14 -14.39 -17.82
C ILE A 257 -18.99 -14.10 -19.05
N LYS A 258 -20.10 -13.38 -18.84
CA LYS A 258 -21.02 -12.99 -19.90
C LYS A 258 -20.78 -11.52 -20.25
N PRO A 259 -20.43 -11.20 -21.51
CA PRO A 259 -20.28 -9.81 -21.94
C PRO A 259 -21.62 -9.06 -21.96
N ILE A 260 -21.55 -7.73 -21.96
CA ILE A 260 -22.71 -6.86 -22.20
C ILE A 260 -23.22 -7.04 -23.62
N ASP A 261 -22.30 -7.08 -24.61
CA ASP A 261 -22.67 -7.40 -25.98
C ASP A 261 -23.28 -8.80 -26.05
N LYS A 262 -24.57 -8.87 -26.42
CA LYS A 262 -25.31 -10.12 -26.54
C LYS A 262 -24.84 -10.98 -27.72
N LYS A 263 -24.12 -10.40 -28.68
CA LYS A 263 -23.57 -11.13 -29.84
C LYS A 263 -22.22 -11.77 -29.51
N ALA A 264 -21.46 -11.20 -28.58
CA ALA A 264 -20.19 -11.76 -28.14
C ALA A 264 -20.42 -13.08 -27.36
N PRO A 265 -19.59 -14.11 -27.59
CA PRO A 265 -19.72 -15.39 -26.91
C PRO A 265 -19.35 -15.28 -25.42
N ASP A 266 -19.96 -16.12 -24.60
CA ASP A 266 -19.58 -16.28 -23.19
C ASP A 266 -18.13 -16.75 -23.07
N PHE A 267 -17.33 -16.06 -22.25
CA PHE A 267 -15.99 -16.49 -21.91
C PHE A 267 -16.04 -17.51 -20.76
N VAL A 268 -15.39 -18.65 -20.94
CA VAL A 268 -15.48 -19.79 -20.01
C VAL A 268 -14.09 -20.32 -19.70
N PHE A 269 -13.80 -20.46 -18.41
CA PHE A 269 -12.59 -21.10 -17.90
C PHE A 269 -12.90 -22.04 -16.74
N TYR A 270 -11.90 -22.79 -16.31
CA TYR A 270 -12.01 -23.76 -15.23
C TYR A 270 -10.94 -23.51 -14.18
N ALA A 271 -11.35 -23.36 -12.92
CA ALA A 271 -10.42 -23.31 -11.78
C ALA A 271 -10.26 -24.71 -11.18
N PRO A 272 -9.12 -25.05 -10.57
CA PRO A 272 -8.86 -26.41 -10.10
C PRO A 272 -9.73 -26.81 -8.91
N ARG A 273 -10.25 -25.84 -8.13
CA ARG A 273 -11.06 -26.08 -6.91
C ARG A 273 -12.20 -25.08 -6.78
N LEU A 274 -13.38 -25.54 -6.33
CA LEU A 274 -14.58 -24.72 -6.06
C LEU A 274 -14.30 -23.47 -5.20
N ARG A 275 -13.45 -23.59 -4.19
CA ARG A 275 -13.11 -22.47 -3.31
C ARG A 275 -12.38 -21.33 -4.03
N ILE A 276 -11.64 -21.63 -5.10
CA ILE A 276 -10.92 -20.62 -5.89
C ILE A 276 -11.96 -19.81 -6.67
N ASN A 277 -12.94 -20.47 -7.29
CA ASN A 277 -14.08 -19.79 -7.92
C ASN A 277 -14.84 -18.89 -6.94
N LYS A 278 -15.05 -19.32 -5.68
CA LYS A 278 -15.64 -18.47 -4.63
C LYS A 278 -14.80 -17.22 -4.33
N ARG A 279 -13.46 -17.34 -4.35
CA ARG A 279 -12.54 -16.21 -4.13
C ARG A 279 -12.54 -15.26 -5.32
N ILE A 280 -12.42 -15.79 -6.54
CA ILE A 280 -12.48 -15.02 -7.79
C ILE A 280 -13.79 -14.22 -7.82
N LEU A 281 -14.94 -14.88 -7.65
CA LEU A 281 -16.23 -14.19 -7.67
C LEU A 281 -16.32 -13.07 -6.64
N ALA A 282 -15.85 -13.30 -5.42
CA ALA A 282 -15.87 -12.28 -4.36
C ALA A 282 -14.97 -11.07 -4.68
N LEU A 283 -13.85 -11.28 -5.38
CA LEU A 283 -13.00 -10.18 -5.85
C LEU A 283 -13.63 -9.46 -7.04
N CYS A 284 -14.18 -10.19 -8.01
CA CYS A 284 -14.88 -9.58 -9.14
C CYS A 284 -16.04 -8.69 -8.68
N MET A 285 -16.87 -9.19 -7.76
CA MET A 285 -18.00 -8.42 -7.23
C MET A 285 -17.54 -7.14 -6.53
N GLY A 286 -16.51 -7.22 -5.68
CA GLY A 286 -16.01 -6.06 -4.95
C GLY A 286 -15.30 -5.04 -5.84
N ASN A 287 -14.45 -5.48 -6.78
CA ASN A 287 -13.81 -4.58 -7.74
C ASN A 287 -14.84 -3.93 -8.67
N HIS A 288 -15.81 -4.69 -9.19
CA HIS A 288 -16.89 -4.13 -10.01
C HIS A 288 -17.76 -3.13 -9.23
N GLU A 289 -18.06 -3.39 -7.96
CA GLU A 289 -18.81 -2.45 -7.11
C GLU A 289 -18.05 -1.12 -6.93
N LEU A 290 -16.75 -1.17 -6.65
CA LEU A 290 -15.90 0.02 -6.53
C LEU A 290 -15.73 0.74 -7.87
N TYR A 291 -15.54 0.01 -8.96
CA TYR A 291 -15.51 0.53 -10.33
C TYR A 291 -16.77 1.34 -10.64
N MET A 292 -17.95 0.80 -10.30
CA MET A 292 -19.22 1.49 -10.51
C MET A 292 -19.40 2.70 -9.56
N ARG A 293 -18.82 2.65 -8.36
CA ARG A 293 -18.83 3.78 -7.42
C ARG A 293 -18.01 4.96 -7.95
N ARG A 294 -16.83 4.72 -8.54
CA ARG A 294 -15.95 5.76 -9.12
C ARG A 294 -16.57 6.51 -10.30
N ARG A 295 -17.51 5.88 -11.00
CA ARG A 295 -18.24 6.46 -12.15
C ARG A 295 -19.49 7.25 -11.74
N LYS A 296 -19.72 7.39 -10.43
CA LYS A 296 -20.79 8.21 -9.86
C LYS A 296 -20.17 9.39 -9.11
N PRO A 297 -20.91 10.49 -8.92
CA PRO A 297 -20.46 11.58 -8.07
C PRO A 297 -20.12 11.09 -6.66
N ASP A 298 -19.12 11.72 -6.05
CA ASP A 298 -18.73 11.43 -4.67
C ASP A 298 -19.94 11.56 -3.73
N THR A 299 -20.12 10.56 -2.86
CA THR A 299 -21.10 10.62 -1.77
C THR A 299 -20.77 11.76 -0.81
N ILE A 300 -21.76 12.29 -0.09
CA ILE A 300 -21.57 13.36 0.92
C ILE A 300 -20.44 13.02 1.91
N GLU A 301 -20.38 11.76 2.38
CA GLU A 301 -19.33 11.31 3.29
C GLU A 301 -17.92 11.45 2.70
N VAL A 302 -17.73 11.02 1.44
CA VAL A 302 -16.45 11.16 0.73
C VAL A 302 -16.10 12.63 0.51
N GLN A 303 -17.06 13.48 0.14
CA GLN A 303 -16.83 14.91 -0.04
C GLN A 303 -16.38 15.56 1.27
N GLN A 304 -17.00 15.22 2.40
CA GLN A 304 -16.61 15.67 3.73
C GLN A 304 -15.22 15.18 4.10
N MET A 305 -14.89 13.91 3.82
CA MET A 305 -13.54 13.37 4.04
C MET A 305 -12.49 14.13 3.23
N LYS A 306 -12.74 14.40 1.94
CA LYS A 306 -11.84 15.18 1.09
C LYS A 306 -11.68 16.62 1.58
N ALA A 307 -12.77 17.26 2.02
CA ALA A 307 -12.72 18.61 2.58
C ALA A 307 -11.86 18.65 3.87
N GLN A 308 -12.12 17.74 4.79
CA GLN A 308 -11.36 17.60 6.03
C GLN A 308 -9.87 17.35 5.76
N ALA A 309 -9.53 16.41 4.86
CA ALA A 309 -8.14 16.12 4.53
C ALA A 309 -7.40 17.32 3.90
N ARG A 310 -8.10 18.13 3.08
CA ARG A 310 -7.54 19.37 2.53
C ARG A 310 -7.28 20.42 3.61
N GLU A 311 -8.22 20.59 4.54
CA GLU A 311 -8.05 21.51 5.67
C GLU A 311 -6.89 21.08 6.59
N GLU A 312 -6.80 19.79 6.92
CA GLU A 312 -5.71 19.23 7.71
C GLU A 312 -4.35 19.42 7.02
N LYS A 313 -4.27 19.14 5.71
CA LYS A 313 -3.05 19.36 4.91
C LYS A 313 -2.65 20.83 4.88
N HIS A 314 -3.62 21.74 4.66
CA HIS A 314 -3.35 23.18 4.65
C HIS A 314 -2.87 23.68 6.02
N HIS A 315 -3.48 23.24 7.11
CA HIS A 315 -3.05 23.59 8.46
C HIS A 315 -1.61 23.15 8.73
N LYS A 316 -1.26 21.91 8.41
CA LYS A 316 0.12 21.39 8.56
C LYS A 316 1.13 22.17 7.71
N GLN A 317 0.76 22.57 6.49
CA GLN A 317 1.61 23.38 5.64
C GLN A 317 1.88 24.77 6.24
N MET A 318 0.85 25.41 6.80
CA MET A 318 1.02 26.70 7.49
C MET A 318 1.91 26.57 8.73
N GLU A 319 1.67 25.55 9.55
CA GLU A 319 2.48 25.27 10.75
C GLU A 319 3.96 25.03 10.38
N ARG A 320 4.22 24.24 9.32
CA ARG A 320 5.58 24.02 8.82
C ARG A 320 6.22 25.28 8.26
N ALA A 321 5.46 26.12 7.55
CA ALA A 321 5.97 27.40 7.05
C ALA A 321 6.38 28.33 8.19
N GLN A 322 5.59 28.38 9.27
CA GLN A 322 5.92 29.12 10.48
C GLN A 322 7.17 28.57 11.16
N LEU A 323 7.28 27.24 11.34
CA LEU A 323 8.47 26.62 11.91
C LEU A 323 9.73 26.93 11.10
N ARG A 324 9.67 26.85 9.76
CA ARG A 324 10.79 27.21 8.88
C ARG A 324 11.18 28.69 8.99
N GLN A 325 10.20 29.58 9.17
CA GLN A 325 10.46 30.99 9.38
C GLN A 325 11.17 31.23 10.72
N ILE A 326 10.74 30.56 11.78
CA ILE A 326 11.36 30.61 13.11
C ILE A 326 12.78 30.04 13.08
N GLU A 327 12.99 28.89 12.43
CA GLU A 327 14.33 28.30 12.24
C GLU A 327 15.25 29.25 11.47
N GLY A 328 14.76 29.86 10.39
CA GLY A 328 15.52 30.83 9.61
C GLY A 328 15.89 32.09 10.41
N GLN A 329 14.98 32.59 11.25
CA GLN A 329 15.26 33.71 12.16
C GLN A 329 16.29 33.32 13.23
N THR A 330 16.14 32.12 13.81
CA THR A 330 17.05 31.61 14.84
C THR A 330 18.47 31.43 14.29
N GLN A 331 18.62 30.88 13.09
CA GLN A 331 19.91 30.74 12.43
C GLN A 331 20.56 32.09 12.10
N ARG A 332 19.77 33.09 11.68
CA ARG A 332 20.29 34.46 11.46
C ARG A 332 20.77 35.09 12.76
N ALA A 333 19.98 35.01 13.82
CA ALA A 333 20.34 35.52 15.13
C ALA A 333 21.61 34.84 15.70
N GLN A 334 21.74 33.52 15.51
CA GLN A 334 22.95 32.78 15.89
C GLN A 334 24.19 33.27 15.14
N LYS A 335 24.09 33.44 13.81
CA LYS A 335 25.21 33.97 13.01
C LYS A 335 25.60 35.40 13.41
N GLU A 336 24.61 36.26 13.66
CA GLU A 336 24.87 37.63 14.14
C GLU A 336 25.57 37.62 15.50
N LEU A 337 25.15 36.75 16.43
CA LEU A 337 25.79 36.60 17.74
C LEU A 337 27.22 36.05 17.63
N GLU A 338 27.47 35.06 16.76
CA GLU A 338 28.80 34.53 16.49
C GLU A 338 29.72 35.60 15.90
N GLU A 339 29.24 36.41 14.96
CA GLU A 339 30.00 37.53 14.39
C GLU A 339 30.32 38.60 15.43
N GLN A 340 29.34 38.97 16.28
CA GLN A 340 29.55 39.92 17.37
C GLN A 340 30.60 39.39 18.38
N THR A 341 30.48 38.13 18.76
CA THR A 341 31.42 37.47 19.68
C THR A 341 32.83 37.45 19.09
N ARG A 342 32.97 37.10 17.80
CA ARG A 342 34.25 37.11 17.10
C ARG A 342 34.87 38.51 17.07
N ARG A 343 34.09 39.54 16.73
CA ARG A 343 34.56 40.93 16.71
C ARG A 343 35.03 41.40 18.10
N ALA A 344 34.30 41.02 19.16
CA ALA A 344 34.68 41.36 20.54
C ALA A 344 36.00 40.68 20.95
N VAL A 345 36.19 39.40 20.61
CA VAL A 345 37.44 38.66 20.87
C VAL A 345 38.61 39.29 20.12
N ASP A 346 38.44 39.68 18.86
CA ASP A 346 39.49 40.32 18.07
C ASP A 346 39.87 41.71 18.63
N GLN A 347 38.90 42.47 19.14
CA GLN A 347 39.17 43.75 19.82
C GLN A 347 39.95 43.58 21.13
N MET A 348 39.59 42.57 21.94
CA MET A 348 40.32 42.28 23.18
C MET A 348 41.78 41.90 22.90
N LYS A 349 42.03 41.04 21.90
CA LYS A 349 43.39 40.66 21.51
C LYS A 349 44.24 41.84 21.04
N ASN A 350 43.64 42.79 20.33
CA ASN A 350 44.34 43.99 19.88
C ASN A 350 44.63 44.97 21.03
N GLN A 351 43.82 44.97 22.10
CA GLN A 351 44.08 45.76 23.30
C GLN A 351 45.17 45.15 24.20
N GLU A 352 45.35 43.83 24.20
CA GLU A 352 46.43 43.16 24.94
C GLU A 352 47.81 43.25 24.25
N GLN A 353 47.87 43.72 23.00
CA GLN A 353 49.11 43.90 22.23
C GLN A 353 49.64 45.35 22.21
N LEU A 354 48.93 46.27 22.88
CA LEU A 354 49.33 47.66 23.15
C LEU A 354 49.75 47.79 24.61
#